data_AF-A0A1Y2D0K0-F1
#
_entry.id   AF-A0A1Y2D0K0-F1
#
_cell.length_a   1.000
_cell.length_b   1.000
_cell.length_c   1.000
_cell.angle_alpha   90.00
_cell.angle_beta   90.00
_cell.angle_gamma   90.00
#
_symmetry.space_group_name_H-M   'P 1'
#
loop_
_entity.id
_entity.type
_entity.pdbx_description
1 polymer ?
#
loop_
_entity_poly.entity_id
_entity_poly.type
_entity_poly.pdbx_seq_one_letter_code
_entity_poly.pdbx_strand_id
1 'polypeptide(L)'
;MPSISLVAQPLTHEAWAPYGDVIQGSEDPSTMPLSVITNKITANPIPGHKFNRISPITSHYPSAGSPEAQGTPHTAISVIRIGPPKGLELGGQFEVRMLERHAATSQAFIPFAKAGSEWEEFTGEKGLPESRGGGMIVVGCLPGADGKPDLSTLKVFVSSPAQGVCYHAGIWHHSVVSFTHSDLAAIDTQITTDGSLLIDLEIIRKTEGEDSFATVQLPKIL
;
A
#
# COMPACT_ATOMS: atom_id res chain seq x y z
N MET A 1 9.69 -14.33 20.69
CA MET A 1 10.82 -14.39 19.75
C MET A 1 11.39 -12.98 19.69
N PRO A 2 12.72 -12.83 19.67
CA PRO A 2 13.34 -11.51 19.57
C PRO A 2 12.98 -10.84 18.24
N SER A 3 12.97 -9.50 18.22
CA SER A 3 12.69 -8.71 17.02
C SER A 3 13.72 -8.94 15.93
N ILE A 4 13.26 -9.03 14.68
CA ILE A 4 14.13 -9.18 13.49
C ILE A 4 14.70 -7.82 13.11
N SER A 5 16.01 -7.73 12.84
CA SER A 5 16.61 -6.51 12.29
C SER A 5 16.55 -6.50 10.76
N LEU A 6 15.95 -5.46 10.19
CA LEU A 6 15.80 -5.27 8.74
C LEU A 6 16.36 -3.92 8.29
N VAL A 7 16.64 -3.81 6.99
CA VAL A 7 16.92 -2.53 6.32
C VAL A 7 15.87 -2.33 5.25
N ALA A 8 15.23 -1.15 5.23
CA ALA A 8 14.22 -0.86 4.23
C ALA A 8 14.85 -0.74 2.83
N GLN A 9 14.19 -1.32 1.84
CA GLN A 9 14.65 -1.37 0.44
C GLN A 9 13.84 -0.42 -0.45
N PRO A 10 14.34 0.00 -1.63
CA PRO A 10 13.51 0.70 -2.60
C PRO A 10 12.36 -0.18 -3.10
N LEU A 11 11.15 0.38 -3.20
CA LEU A 11 10.02 -0.34 -3.81
C LEU A 11 10.22 -0.46 -5.32
N THR A 12 10.25 -1.69 -5.82
CA THR A 12 10.39 -2.04 -7.25
C THR A 12 9.38 -3.11 -7.62
N HIS A 13 9.05 -3.23 -8.91
CA HIS A 13 8.14 -4.28 -9.38
C HIS A 13 8.68 -5.67 -9.02
N GLU A 14 9.98 -5.89 -9.21
CA GLU A 14 10.64 -7.18 -9.04
C GLU A 14 10.69 -7.60 -7.56
N ALA A 15 11.06 -6.67 -6.67
CA ALA A 15 11.18 -6.98 -5.26
C ALA A 15 9.81 -7.15 -4.58
N TRP A 16 8.77 -6.49 -5.10
CA TRP A 16 7.40 -6.53 -4.57
C TRP A 16 6.53 -7.66 -5.14
N ALA A 17 6.87 -8.20 -6.32
CA ALA A 17 6.09 -9.22 -7.02
C ALA A 17 5.56 -10.40 -6.16
N PRO A 18 6.26 -10.90 -5.13
CA PRO A 18 5.72 -11.96 -4.27
C PRO A 18 4.52 -11.53 -3.40
N TYR A 19 4.38 -10.23 -3.13
CA TYR A 19 3.40 -9.65 -2.20
C TYR A 19 2.29 -8.89 -2.95
N GLY A 20 2.56 -8.44 -4.16
CA GLY A 20 1.57 -7.80 -5.00
C GLY A 20 2.16 -7.03 -6.17
N ASP A 21 1.53 -5.90 -6.50
CA ASP A 21 1.90 -5.08 -7.66
C ASP A 21 2.30 -3.66 -7.25
N VAL A 22 3.30 -3.10 -7.92
CA VAL A 22 3.63 -1.67 -7.83
C VAL A 22 2.86 -0.92 -8.90
N ILE A 23 2.07 0.08 -8.52
CA ILE A 23 1.26 0.89 -9.41
C ILE A 23 2.05 2.16 -9.78
N GLN A 24 2.76 2.10 -10.90
CA GLN A 24 3.51 3.23 -11.44
C GLN A 24 3.58 3.16 -12.97
N GLY A 25 3.85 4.30 -13.61
CA GLY A 25 4.32 4.35 -14.98
C GLY A 25 5.85 4.46 -15.05
N SER A 26 6.37 4.55 -16.27
CA SER A 26 7.79 4.83 -16.53
C SER A 26 7.95 5.86 -17.63
N GLU A 27 9.00 6.68 -17.56
CA GLU A 27 9.40 7.57 -18.66
C GLU A 27 9.87 6.76 -19.87
N ASP A 28 10.61 5.67 -19.63
CA ASP A 28 10.98 4.67 -20.63
C ASP A 28 10.07 3.44 -20.46
N PRO A 29 9.05 3.25 -21.31
CA PRO A 29 8.15 2.11 -21.18
C PRO A 29 8.82 0.75 -21.32
N SER A 30 10.04 0.67 -21.87
CA SER A 30 10.79 -0.59 -21.99
C SER A 30 11.32 -1.10 -20.65
N THR A 31 11.33 -0.25 -19.61
CA THR A 31 11.72 -0.63 -18.24
C THR A 31 10.56 -1.19 -17.43
N MET A 32 9.33 -1.18 -17.96
CA MET A 32 8.19 -1.81 -17.29
C MET A 32 8.30 -3.33 -17.36
N PRO A 33 7.74 -4.07 -16.37
CA PRO A 33 7.66 -5.52 -16.44
C PRO A 33 6.99 -5.99 -17.74
N LEU A 34 7.48 -7.09 -18.32
CA LEU A 34 6.97 -7.63 -19.59
C LEU A 34 5.47 -8.00 -19.54
N SER A 35 4.93 -8.22 -18.35
CA SER A 35 3.49 -8.47 -18.14
C SER A 35 2.62 -7.23 -18.33
N VAL A 36 3.20 -6.02 -18.27
CA VAL A 36 2.47 -4.75 -18.41
C VAL A 36 2.34 -4.38 -19.88
N ILE A 37 1.09 -4.40 -20.36
CA ILE A 37 0.78 -4.01 -21.75
C ILE A 37 0.81 -2.48 -21.84
N THR A 38 1.74 -1.92 -22.60
CA THR A 38 1.84 -0.47 -22.82
C THR A 38 1.32 -0.08 -24.19
N ASN A 39 0.34 0.81 -24.23
CA ASN A 39 -0.17 1.41 -25.46
C ASN A 39 0.25 2.88 -25.55
N LYS A 40 0.67 3.34 -26.73
CA LYS A 40 0.89 4.77 -26.99
C LYS A 40 -0.45 5.51 -27.04
N ILE A 41 -0.49 6.69 -26.43
CA ILE A 41 -1.60 7.64 -26.52
C ILE A 41 -1.17 8.76 -27.46
N THR A 42 -1.80 8.87 -28.62
CA THR A 42 -1.40 9.82 -29.69
C THR A 42 -2.43 10.92 -29.93
N ALA A 43 -3.44 11.03 -29.08
CA ALA A 43 -4.49 12.05 -29.20
C ALA A 43 -3.99 13.47 -28.87
N ASN A 44 -2.84 13.60 -28.20
CA ASN A 44 -2.22 14.87 -27.81
C ASN A 44 -0.93 15.13 -28.61
N PRO A 45 -0.52 16.41 -28.80
CA PRO A 45 0.72 16.77 -29.50
C PRO A 45 1.98 16.15 -28.89
N ILE A 46 1.96 15.92 -27.58
CA ILE A 46 2.98 15.16 -26.86
C ILE A 46 2.40 13.76 -26.61
N PRO A 47 2.94 12.70 -27.25
CA PRO A 47 2.45 11.34 -27.03
C PRO A 47 2.66 10.90 -25.58
N GLY A 48 1.64 10.25 -25.02
CA GLY A 48 1.71 9.60 -23.71
C GLY A 48 1.72 8.08 -23.81
N HIS A 49 1.72 7.41 -22.66
CA HIS A 49 1.59 5.95 -22.58
C HIS A 49 0.48 5.58 -21.60
N LYS A 50 -0.30 4.57 -21.96
CA LYS A 50 -1.20 3.87 -21.04
C LYS A 50 -0.56 2.55 -20.66
N PHE A 51 -0.20 2.42 -19.38
CA PHE A 51 0.27 1.18 -18.78
C PHE A 51 -0.95 0.39 -18.30
N ASN A 52 -1.35 -0.61 -19.07
CA ASN A 52 -2.63 -1.28 -18.89
C ASN A 52 -2.55 -2.38 -17.85
N ARG A 53 -3.59 -2.49 -17.02
CA ARG A 53 -3.83 -3.62 -16.11
C ARG A 53 -2.65 -3.89 -15.16
N ILE A 54 -2.00 -2.82 -14.67
CA ILE A 54 -0.85 -2.94 -13.76
C ILE A 54 -1.20 -3.76 -12.51
N SER A 55 -2.38 -3.55 -11.95
CA SER A 55 -2.87 -4.36 -10.83
C SER A 55 -4.37 -4.65 -10.99
N PRO A 56 -4.77 -5.91 -11.14
CA PRO A 56 -6.18 -6.32 -11.04
C PRO A 56 -6.69 -6.21 -9.61
N ILE A 57 -7.93 -5.76 -9.43
CA ILE A 57 -8.61 -5.83 -8.14
C ILE A 57 -9.33 -7.18 -8.04
N THR A 58 -8.97 -7.99 -7.05
CA THR A 58 -9.52 -9.33 -6.84
C THR A 58 -10.48 -9.37 -5.66
N SER A 59 -11.49 -10.23 -5.77
CA SER A 59 -12.48 -10.47 -4.72
C SER A 59 -12.84 -11.95 -4.69
N HIS A 60 -12.86 -12.52 -3.50
CA HIS A 60 -13.14 -13.93 -3.21
C HIS A 60 -14.21 -14.08 -2.11
N TYR A 61 -14.92 -12.99 -1.78
CA TYR A 61 -16.05 -13.09 -0.86
C TYR A 61 -17.15 -13.99 -1.44
N PRO A 62 -17.88 -14.72 -0.59
CA PRO A 62 -19.06 -15.45 -1.02
C PRO A 62 -20.05 -14.52 -1.73
N SER A 63 -20.69 -15.02 -2.79
CA SER A 63 -21.70 -14.24 -3.52
C SER A 63 -22.89 -13.90 -2.63
N ALA A 64 -23.47 -12.71 -2.83
CA ALA A 64 -24.65 -12.29 -2.10
C ALA A 64 -25.78 -13.33 -2.24
N GLY A 65 -26.36 -13.73 -1.10
CA GLY A 65 -27.41 -14.76 -1.04
C GLY A 65 -26.92 -16.21 -0.94
N SER A 66 -25.60 -16.46 -0.97
CA SER A 66 -25.06 -17.77 -0.58
C SER A 66 -25.23 -18.02 0.93
N PRO A 67 -25.35 -19.28 1.39
CA PRO A 67 -25.43 -19.61 2.81
C PRO A 67 -24.24 -19.09 3.64
N GLU A 68 -23.07 -18.92 3.00
CA GLU A 68 -21.84 -18.45 3.62
C GLU A 68 -21.68 -16.92 3.58
N ALA A 69 -22.58 -16.19 2.91
CA ALA A 69 -22.50 -14.74 2.79
C ALA A 69 -22.74 -14.05 4.13
N GLN A 70 -21.78 -13.22 4.55
CA GLN A 70 -21.87 -12.39 5.76
C GLN A 70 -22.16 -10.91 5.44
N GLY A 71 -22.31 -10.58 4.16
CA GLY A 71 -22.61 -9.24 3.65
C GLY A 71 -22.62 -9.23 2.12
N THR A 72 -22.85 -8.06 1.53
CA THR A 72 -22.78 -7.88 0.07
C THR A 72 -21.41 -7.32 -0.30
N PRO A 73 -20.62 -7.98 -1.16
CA PRO A 73 -19.31 -7.48 -1.55
C PRO A 73 -19.43 -6.23 -2.43
N HIS A 74 -18.75 -5.15 -2.03
CA HIS A 74 -18.68 -3.90 -2.78
C HIS A 74 -17.23 -3.58 -3.13
N THR A 75 -16.87 -3.71 -4.40
CA THR A 75 -15.60 -3.19 -4.90
C THR A 75 -15.74 -1.69 -5.12
N ALA A 76 -14.96 -0.90 -4.40
CA ALA A 76 -15.11 0.54 -4.38
C ALA A 76 -13.75 1.25 -4.32
N ILE A 77 -13.79 2.57 -4.52
CA ILE A 77 -12.67 3.46 -4.26
C ILE A 77 -13.04 4.29 -3.05
N SER A 78 -12.24 4.18 -2.01
CA SER A 78 -12.30 4.98 -0.79
C SER A 78 -11.16 6.01 -0.79
N VAL A 79 -11.25 7.01 0.08
CA VAL A 79 -10.16 7.96 0.33
C VAL A 79 -9.74 7.84 1.79
N ILE A 80 -8.43 7.70 2.01
CA ILE A 80 -7.85 7.68 3.36
C ILE A 80 -6.90 8.86 3.49
N ARG A 81 -7.11 9.65 4.55
CA ARG A 81 -6.20 10.72 4.98
C ARG A 81 -5.36 10.23 6.14
N ILE A 82 -4.05 10.19 5.97
CA ILE A 82 -3.09 9.79 7.00
C ILE A 82 -2.07 10.89 7.29
N GLY A 83 -1.53 10.88 8.51
CA GLY A 83 -0.38 11.68 8.91
C GLY A 83 0.80 10.78 9.28
N PRO A 84 2.02 11.33 9.33
CA PRO A 84 3.20 10.55 9.69
C PRO A 84 3.13 10.11 11.16
N PRO A 85 3.49 8.86 11.49
CA PRO A 85 3.70 8.43 12.86
C PRO A 85 4.72 9.34 13.56
N LYS A 86 4.50 9.56 14.87
CA LYS A 86 5.42 10.38 15.67
C LYS A 86 6.82 9.78 15.66
N GLY A 87 7.82 10.60 15.34
CA GLY A 87 9.23 10.18 15.30
C GLY A 87 9.63 9.42 14.03
N LEU A 88 8.74 9.27 13.05
CA LEU A 88 9.11 8.71 11.76
C LEU A 88 9.93 9.71 10.96
N GLU A 89 11.17 9.36 10.65
CA GLU A 89 12.08 10.19 9.86
C GLU A 89 13.06 9.35 9.03
N LEU A 90 13.54 9.91 7.93
CA LEU A 90 14.61 9.31 7.13
C LEU A 90 15.89 9.18 7.96
N GLY A 91 16.59 8.06 7.81
CA GLY A 91 17.76 7.70 8.61
C GLY A 91 17.43 7.19 10.02
N GLY A 92 16.17 7.28 10.46
CA GLY A 92 15.69 6.75 11.72
C GLY A 92 15.38 5.26 11.69
N GLN A 93 14.67 4.79 12.72
CA GLN A 93 14.17 3.42 12.81
C GLN A 93 12.65 3.38 12.80
N PHE A 94 12.10 2.31 12.23
CA PHE A 94 10.67 2.01 12.24
C PHE A 94 10.44 0.62 12.82
N GLU A 95 9.48 0.49 13.73
CA GLU A 95 9.12 -0.80 14.32
C GLU A 95 7.86 -1.36 13.66
N VAL A 96 7.95 -2.59 13.14
CA VAL A 96 6.78 -3.35 12.69
C VAL A 96 6.15 -3.99 13.92
N ARG A 97 5.13 -3.34 14.49
CA ARG A 97 4.42 -3.84 15.68
C ARG A 97 3.03 -4.40 15.38
N MET A 98 2.54 -4.22 14.17
CA MET A 98 1.30 -4.84 13.73
C MET A 98 1.45 -5.38 12.32
N LEU A 99 0.67 -6.43 12.03
CA LEU A 99 0.42 -6.91 10.68
C LEU A 99 -1.07 -7.18 10.56
N GLU A 100 -1.63 -6.85 9.40
CA GLU A 100 -3.00 -7.14 9.02
C GLU A 100 -3.04 -7.81 7.67
N ARG A 101 -4.14 -8.51 7.38
CA ARG A 101 -4.39 -9.05 6.06
C ARG A 101 -5.87 -9.01 5.71
N HIS A 102 -6.13 -8.93 4.43
CA HIS A 102 -7.44 -9.07 3.82
C HIS A 102 -7.47 -10.39 3.04
N ALA A 103 -8.08 -11.44 3.61
CA ALA A 103 -8.00 -12.79 3.02
C ALA A 103 -8.78 -12.93 1.71
N ALA A 104 -9.86 -12.14 1.55
CA ALA A 104 -10.81 -12.28 0.45
C ALA A 104 -10.69 -11.18 -0.62
N THR A 105 -9.75 -10.23 -0.51
CA THR A 105 -9.61 -9.15 -1.49
C THR A 105 -8.16 -8.71 -1.63
N SER A 106 -7.76 -8.27 -2.82
CA SER A 106 -6.62 -7.38 -2.96
C SER A 106 -6.93 -6.01 -2.34
N GLN A 107 -5.91 -5.27 -1.95
CA GLN A 107 -6.08 -3.89 -1.49
C GLN A 107 -4.99 -2.99 -2.06
N ALA A 108 -5.40 -1.94 -2.76
CA ALA A 108 -4.49 -0.97 -3.35
C ALA A 108 -4.54 0.38 -2.64
N PHE A 109 -3.39 1.02 -2.52
CA PHE A 109 -3.22 2.40 -2.05
C PHE A 109 -2.47 3.21 -3.11
N ILE A 110 -3.08 4.29 -3.59
CA ILE A 110 -2.53 5.17 -4.61
C ILE A 110 -2.47 6.60 -4.05
N PRO A 111 -1.28 7.19 -3.88
CA PRO A 111 -1.16 8.56 -3.40
C PRO A 111 -1.78 9.57 -4.35
N PHE A 112 -2.58 10.49 -3.83
CA PHE A 112 -2.96 11.69 -4.56
C PHE A 112 -1.83 12.71 -4.55
N ALA A 113 -1.72 13.46 -5.64
CA ALA A 113 -0.91 14.66 -5.67
C ALA A 113 -1.47 15.66 -4.64
N LYS A 114 -0.56 16.36 -3.94
CA LYS A 114 -0.96 17.44 -3.06
C LYS A 114 -1.32 18.66 -3.90
N ALA A 115 -2.49 19.20 -3.64
CA ALA A 115 -2.85 20.53 -4.11
C ALA A 115 -1.90 21.51 -3.41
N GLY A 116 -0.94 22.07 -4.14
CA GLY A 116 -0.02 23.07 -3.62
C GLY A 116 -0.74 24.37 -3.27
N SER A 117 0.03 25.37 -2.83
CA SER A 117 -0.45 26.71 -2.50
C SER A 117 -1.28 27.39 -3.60
N GLU A 118 -1.00 27.09 -4.87
CA GLU A 118 -1.76 27.60 -6.03
C GLU A 118 -3.24 27.18 -6.01
N TRP A 119 -3.59 26.01 -5.47
CA TRP A 119 -4.97 25.55 -5.40
C TRP A 119 -5.79 26.31 -4.35
N GLU A 120 -5.18 26.59 -3.20
CA GLU A 120 -5.80 27.41 -2.15
C GLU A 120 -6.00 28.84 -2.64
N GLU A 121 -5.04 29.40 -3.38
CA GLU A 121 -5.20 30.71 -4.01
C GLU A 121 -6.35 30.73 -5.02
N PHE A 122 -6.50 29.66 -5.82
CA PHE A 122 -7.55 29.57 -6.84
C PHE A 122 -8.95 29.34 -6.25
N THR A 123 -9.07 28.49 -5.22
CA THR A 123 -10.38 28.00 -4.74
C THR A 123 -10.78 28.50 -3.35
N GLY A 124 -9.82 28.96 -2.55
CA GLY A 124 -9.99 29.19 -1.11
C GLY A 124 -10.06 27.92 -0.26
N GLU A 125 -9.98 26.73 -0.88
CA GLU A 125 -9.94 25.45 -0.17
C GLU A 125 -8.53 25.17 0.34
N LYS A 126 -8.39 24.96 1.64
CA LYS A 126 -7.12 24.57 2.26
C LYS A 126 -6.73 23.15 1.87
N GLY A 127 -5.70 23.04 1.04
CA GLY A 127 -5.06 21.77 0.72
C GLY A 127 -4.26 21.19 1.89
N LEU A 128 -3.70 19.99 1.68
CA LEU A 128 -2.69 19.44 2.58
C LEU A 128 -1.42 20.33 2.55
N PRO A 129 -0.71 20.51 3.66
CA PRO A 129 0.52 21.29 3.68
C PRO A 129 1.54 20.79 2.66
N GLU A 130 2.18 21.71 1.93
CA GLU A 130 3.34 21.39 1.11
C GLU A 130 4.43 20.80 2.01
N SER A 131 4.95 19.65 1.62
CA SER A 131 6.05 18.99 2.33
C SER A 131 7.04 18.43 1.30
N ARG A 132 8.32 18.76 1.45
CA ARG A 132 9.38 18.17 0.61
C ARG A 132 9.62 16.72 0.98
N GLY A 133 9.80 15.88 -0.03
CA GLY A 133 10.04 14.45 0.16
C GLY A 133 8.77 13.76 0.66
N GLY A 134 8.39 12.67 0.01
CA GLY A 134 7.18 11.94 0.34
C GLY A 134 7.29 10.53 -0.21
N GLY A 135 6.48 9.63 0.32
CA GLY A 135 6.63 8.21 0.09
C GLY A 135 5.96 7.44 1.21
N MET A 136 5.83 6.15 1.03
CA MET A 136 5.22 5.26 2.01
C MET A 136 6.24 4.25 2.51
N ILE A 137 6.07 3.81 3.75
CA ILE A 137 6.65 2.54 4.19
C ILE A 137 5.66 1.45 3.80
N VAL A 138 6.14 0.50 3.00
CA VAL A 138 5.36 -0.64 2.50
C VAL A 138 5.93 -1.90 3.12
N VAL A 139 5.09 -2.67 3.82
CA VAL A 139 5.50 -3.89 4.52
C VAL A 139 4.79 -5.06 3.89
N GLY A 140 5.52 -6.11 3.52
CA GLY A 140 4.96 -7.34 2.96
C GLY A 140 5.50 -8.57 3.68
N CYS A 141 4.62 -9.52 3.96
CA CYS A 141 4.92 -10.78 4.63
C CYS A 141 3.99 -11.87 4.09
N LEU A 142 4.55 -12.99 3.65
CA LEU A 142 3.77 -14.10 3.13
C LEU A 142 3.10 -14.86 4.30
N PRO A 143 1.91 -15.44 4.09
CA PRO A 143 1.37 -16.40 5.04
C PRO A 143 2.19 -17.70 5.04
N GLY A 144 2.47 -18.22 6.22
CA GLY A 144 3.02 -19.55 6.42
C GLY A 144 1.97 -20.65 6.25
N ALA A 145 2.38 -21.91 6.43
CA ALA A 145 1.51 -23.08 6.25
C ALA A 145 0.30 -23.12 7.22
N ASP A 146 0.39 -22.46 8.37
CA ASP A 146 -0.68 -22.31 9.35
C ASP A 146 -1.54 -21.04 9.11
N GLY A 147 -1.26 -20.32 8.02
CA GLY A 147 -1.91 -19.06 7.67
C GLY A 147 -1.40 -17.83 8.45
N LYS A 148 -0.57 -18.00 9.48
CA LYS A 148 0.03 -16.86 10.21
C LYS A 148 1.16 -16.22 9.40
N PRO A 149 1.64 -15.01 9.73
CA PRO A 149 2.73 -14.41 8.98
C PRO A 149 4.02 -15.23 9.13
N ASP A 150 4.63 -15.60 8.02
CA ASP A 150 5.97 -16.17 7.97
C ASP A 150 7.00 -15.04 8.02
N LEU A 151 7.46 -14.73 9.24
CA LEU A 151 8.39 -13.63 9.49
C LEU A 151 9.73 -13.77 8.74
N SER A 152 10.10 -14.96 8.24
CA SER A 152 11.28 -15.12 7.39
C SER A 152 11.13 -14.45 6.02
N THR A 153 9.90 -14.17 5.61
CA THR A 153 9.53 -13.50 4.35
C THR A 153 9.21 -12.02 4.54
N LEU A 154 9.27 -11.51 5.78
CA LEU A 154 8.96 -10.12 6.10
C LEU A 154 9.98 -9.19 5.43
N LYS A 155 9.47 -8.29 4.58
CA LYS A 155 10.26 -7.24 3.94
C LYS A 155 9.60 -5.90 4.12
N VAL A 156 10.44 -4.86 4.13
CA VAL A 156 10.02 -3.48 4.26
C VAL A 156 10.66 -2.67 3.14
N PHE A 157 9.81 -1.88 2.48
CA PHE A 157 10.18 -1.06 1.34
C PHE A 157 9.83 0.40 1.62
N VAL A 158 10.53 1.30 0.95
CA VAL A 158 10.13 2.71 0.82
C VAL A 158 9.72 2.99 -0.62
N SER A 159 8.52 3.52 -0.79
CA SER A 159 8.02 3.98 -2.08
C SER A 159 8.38 5.45 -2.31
N SER A 160 8.46 5.85 -3.58
CA SER A 160 8.39 7.25 -3.95
C SER A 160 6.95 7.78 -3.80
N PRO A 161 6.71 9.11 -3.83
CA PRO A 161 5.36 9.65 -3.81
C PRO A 161 4.58 9.40 -5.10
N ALA A 162 5.25 8.96 -6.17
CA ALA A 162 4.63 8.65 -7.47
C ALA A 162 4.26 7.17 -7.62
N GLN A 163 4.47 6.36 -6.58
CA GLN A 163 4.18 4.93 -6.57
C GLN A 163 2.95 4.64 -5.70
N GLY A 164 1.97 3.98 -6.29
CA GLY A 164 0.97 3.22 -5.56
C GLY A 164 1.43 1.79 -5.31
N VAL A 165 0.77 1.10 -4.39
CA VAL A 165 1.00 -0.31 -4.10
C VAL A 165 -0.33 -1.04 -4.08
N CYS A 166 -0.34 -2.29 -4.54
CA CYS A 166 -1.42 -3.23 -4.33
C CYS A 166 -0.89 -4.45 -3.59
N TYR A 167 -1.52 -4.82 -2.49
CA TYR A 167 -1.34 -6.09 -1.81
C TYR A 167 -2.26 -7.13 -2.46
N HIS A 168 -1.73 -8.31 -2.79
CA HIS A 168 -2.56 -9.43 -3.18
C HIS A 168 -3.36 -9.97 -1.98
N ALA A 169 -4.47 -10.66 -2.26
CA ALA A 169 -5.32 -11.23 -1.22
C ALA A 169 -4.53 -12.17 -0.30
N GLY A 170 -4.75 -12.04 1.02
CA GLY A 170 -4.15 -12.87 2.05
C GLY A 170 -2.71 -12.49 2.45
N ILE A 171 -2.09 -11.51 1.79
CA ILE A 171 -0.76 -11.02 2.16
C ILE A 171 -0.82 -10.24 3.46
N TRP A 172 0.06 -10.60 4.40
CA TRP A 172 0.23 -9.86 5.63
C TRP A 172 1.03 -8.59 5.35
N HIS A 173 0.53 -7.46 5.81
CA HIS A 173 1.14 -6.15 5.62
C HIS A 173 0.90 -5.26 6.83
N HIS A 174 1.60 -4.13 6.90
CA HIS A 174 1.32 -3.12 7.92
C HIS A 174 0.26 -2.16 7.37
N SER A 175 -0.56 -1.59 8.25
CA SER A 175 -1.46 -0.49 7.87
C SER A 175 -0.66 0.65 7.23
N VAL A 176 -1.25 1.40 6.29
CA VAL A 176 -0.49 2.35 5.48
C VAL A 176 0.24 3.40 6.32
N VAL A 177 1.53 3.59 6.05
CA VAL A 177 2.40 4.57 6.73
C VAL A 177 3.00 5.51 5.69
N SER A 178 2.84 6.81 5.88
CA SER A 178 3.44 7.86 5.05
C SER A 178 4.43 8.69 5.86
N PHE A 179 5.48 9.19 5.20
CA PHE A 179 6.41 10.16 5.77
C PHE A 179 5.81 11.56 5.95
N THR A 180 4.65 11.82 5.32
CA THR A 180 4.00 13.14 5.35
C THR A 180 2.48 12.98 5.45
N HIS A 181 1.76 14.09 5.63
CA HIS A 181 0.31 14.06 5.48
C HIS A 181 -0.04 13.71 4.03
N SER A 182 -0.91 12.71 3.83
CA SER A 182 -1.23 12.20 2.50
C SER A 182 -2.68 11.78 2.43
N ASP A 183 -3.32 12.11 1.30
CA ASP A 183 -4.55 11.45 0.88
C ASP A 183 -4.20 10.35 -0.11
N LEU A 184 -4.84 9.19 0.06
CA LEU A 184 -4.63 8.00 -0.73
C LEU A 184 -5.98 7.51 -1.24
N ALA A 185 -6.07 7.18 -2.52
CA ALA A 185 -7.15 6.31 -2.98
C ALA A 185 -6.88 4.90 -2.43
N ALA A 186 -7.85 4.34 -1.73
CA ALA A 186 -7.86 2.94 -1.32
C ALA A 186 -8.84 2.17 -2.19
N ILE A 187 -8.42 1.04 -2.78
CA ILE A 187 -9.26 0.23 -3.66
C ILE A 187 -9.24 -1.21 -3.19
N ASP A 188 -10.37 -1.67 -2.71
CA ASP A 188 -10.61 -3.03 -2.22
C ASP A 188 -12.08 -3.42 -2.42
N THR A 189 -12.38 -4.67 -2.08
CA THR A 189 -13.75 -5.13 -1.93
C THR A 189 -14.07 -5.31 -0.45
N GLN A 190 -15.17 -4.73 0.00
CA GLN A 190 -15.58 -4.76 1.41
C GLN A 190 -16.97 -5.38 1.54
N ILE A 191 -17.21 -6.17 2.59
CA ILE A 191 -18.57 -6.53 3.01
C ILE A 191 -19.01 -5.77 4.27
N THR A 192 -18.06 -5.21 5.03
CA THR A 192 -18.27 -4.27 6.14
C THR A 192 -17.25 -3.12 6.08
N THR A 193 -17.54 -2.01 6.75
CA THR A 193 -16.64 -0.84 6.79
C THR A 193 -15.96 -0.65 8.15
N ASP A 194 -16.33 -1.44 9.16
CA ASP A 194 -15.79 -1.35 10.52
C ASP A 194 -14.75 -2.44 10.82
N GLY A 195 -14.48 -3.33 9.86
CA GLY A 195 -13.53 -4.43 10.01
C GLY A 195 -13.95 -5.47 11.04
N SER A 196 -15.26 -5.53 11.36
CA SER A 196 -15.79 -6.43 12.39
C SER A 196 -15.73 -7.91 12.03
N LEU A 197 -15.55 -8.24 10.74
CA LEU A 197 -15.51 -9.61 10.25
C LEU A 197 -14.09 -10.04 9.91
N LEU A 198 -13.66 -11.19 10.46
CA LEU A 198 -12.34 -11.76 10.19
C LEU A 198 -12.10 -12.10 8.71
N ILE A 199 -13.18 -12.36 7.95
CA ILE A 199 -13.09 -12.56 6.50
C ILE A 199 -12.74 -11.26 5.76
N ASP A 200 -13.11 -10.11 6.33
CA ASP A 200 -12.68 -8.79 5.85
C ASP A 200 -11.25 -8.50 6.28
N LEU A 201 -10.96 -8.60 7.57
CA LEU A 201 -9.71 -8.09 8.14
C LEU A 201 -9.28 -8.94 9.34
N GLU A 202 -8.07 -9.47 9.27
CA GLU A 202 -7.39 -10.10 10.41
C GLU A 202 -6.21 -9.22 10.84
N ILE A 203 -6.10 -8.94 12.14
CA ILE A 203 -5.04 -8.08 12.69
C ILE A 203 -4.31 -8.81 13.83
N ILE A 204 -2.99 -8.78 13.79
CA ILE A 204 -2.13 -9.14 14.92
C ILE A 204 -1.35 -7.91 15.38
N ARG A 205 -1.20 -7.74 16.70
CA ARG A 205 -0.50 -6.60 17.30
C ARG A 205 0.46 -7.04 18.39
N LYS A 206 1.52 -6.26 18.57
CA LYS A 206 2.44 -6.31 19.70
C LYS A 206 2.19 -5.12 20.62
N THR A 207 1.92 -5.40 21.89
CA THR A 207 1.67 -4.36 22.90
C THR A 207 2.97 -3.70 23.34
N GLU A 208 2.88 -2.53 23.96
CA GLU A 208 4.05 -1.86 24.53
C GLU A 208 4.72 -2.76 25.59
N GLY A 209 6.05 -2.90 25.52
CA GLY A 209 6.83 -3.82 26.34
C GLY A 209 7.08 -5.20 25.72
N GLU A 210 6.36 -5.59 24.66
CA GLU A 210 6.72 -6.75 23.84
C GLU A 210 7.76 -6.38 22.77
N ASP A 211 8.58 -7.35 22.37
CA ASP A 211 9.42 -7.19 21.19
C ASP A 211 8.54 -7.00 19.94
N SER A 212 8.92 -6.03 19.09
CA SER A 212 8.33 -5.84 17.77
C SER A 212 8.55 -7.07 16.88
N PHE A 213 7.78 -7.22 15.79
CA PHE A 213 8.06 -8.26 14.80
C PHE A 213 9.40 -7.98 14.10
N ALA A 214 9.65 -6.71 13.80
CA ALA A 214 10.93 -6.25 13.27
C ALA A 214 11.24 -4.81 13.68
N THR A 215 12.53 -4.51 13.79
CA THR A 215 13.08 -3.15 13.84
C THR A 215 13.80 -2.88 12.51
N VAL A 216 13.40 -1.81 11.84
CA VAL A 216 13.78 -1.52 10.45
C VAL A 216 14.60 -0.24 10.42
N GLN A 217 15.80 -0.31 9.85
CA GLN A 217 16.59 0.87 9.54
C GLN A 217 16.09 1.53 8.25
N LEU A 218 15.75 2.83 8.33
CA LEU A 218 15.28 3.61 7.19
C LEU A 218 16.45 4.26 6.42
N PRO A 219 16.31 4.49 5.11
CA PRO A 219 17.33 5.17 4.32
C PRO A 219 17.46 6.63 4.74
N LYS A 220 18.66 7.20 4.63
CA LYS A 220 18.94 8.61 5.01
C LYS A 220 18.40 9.64 4.01
N ILE A 221 18.16 9.23 2.77
CA ILE A 221 17.68 10.05 1.66
C ILE A 221 16.74 9.22 0.78
N LEU A 222 15.81 9.89 0.10
CA LEU A 222 14.94 9.34 -0.94
C LEU A 222 15.26 10.01 -2.28
#